data_AF-A0A4Q0B1V4-F1
#
_entry.id   AF-A0A4Q0B1V4-F1
#
_cell.length_a   1.000
_cell.length_b   1.000
_cell.length_c   1.000
_cell.angle_alpha   90.00
_cell.angle_beta   90.00
_cell.angle_gamma   90.00
#
_symmetry.space_group_name_H-M   'P 1'
#
loop_
_entity.id
_entity.type
_entity.pdbx_description
1 polymer ?
#
loop_
_entity_poly.entity_id
_entity_poly.type
_entity_poly.pdbx_seq_one_letter_code
_entity_poly.pdbx_strand_id
1 'polypeptide(L)'
;MWLSKKKKKEVQSDDKTTVSDKVAGKIAGVGIKAQQLFAEKMNRIFMNTDFKRLKLLLIFFCVSAGGYSIYLIVNSVFSPERKQKALEIQQMDIPKHFNKTGDETIMPEATVDEQTYLQIQDFRKYMDSLKLNRTNEYDSILQARPGLMDSVQMLEQIYLSQNQK
;
A
#
# COMPACT_ATOMS: atom_id res chain seq x y z
N MET A 1 4.86 3.67 -48.52
CA MET A 1 3.95 3.94 -47.39
C MET A 1 4.71 3.59 -46.12
N TRP A 2 5.23 4.62 -45.44
CA TRP A 2 5.91 4.56 -44.15
C TRP A 2 4.96 4.07 -43.05
N LEU A 3 5.48 3.45 -41.99
CA LEU A 3 5.00 3.63 -40.60
C LEU A 3 6.01 2.99 -39.61
N SER A 4 7.14 3.67 -39.42
CA SER A 4 8.03 3.46 -38.26
C SER A 4 7.34 3.95 -36.99
N LYS A 5 6.87 3.04 -36.13
CA LYS A 5 6.40 3.39 -34.78
C LYS A 5 7.61 3.55 -33.84
N LYS A 6 7.96 4.80 -33.53
CA LYS A 6 8.88 5.20 -32.46
C LYS A 6 8.33 4.72 -31.10
N LYS A 7 9.09 3.89 -30.37
CA LYS A 7 8.88 3.68 -28.93
C LYS A 7 9.60 4.79 -28.16
N LYS A 8 8.85 5.52 -27.32
CA LYS A 8 9.37 6.51 -26.37
C LYS A 8 10.24 5.81 -25.31
N LYS A 9 11.46 6.32 -25.13
CA LYS A 9 12.33 6.12 -23.96
C LYS A 9 12.35 7.45 -23.21
N GLU A 10 12.12 7.41 -21.90
CA GLU A 10 12.43 8.42 -20.86
C GLU A 10 11.83 7.89 -19.54
N VAL A 11 12.42 7.93 -18.34
CA VAL A 11 13.69 8.45 -17.79
C VAL A 11 14.06 7.55 -16.58
N GLN A 12 15.36 7.33 -16.41
CA GLN A 12 16.04 6.68 -15.28
C GLN A 12 15.88 7.46 -13.97
N SER A 13 15.44 6.80 -12.90
CA SER A 13 15.80 7.14 -11.52
C SER A 13 16.82 6.10 -11.03
N ASP A 14 18.08 6.49 -11.18
CA ASP A 14 19.29 5.70 -10.95
C ASP A 14 19.58 5.57 -9.44
N ASP A 15 20.18 4.43 -9.06
CA ASP A 15 20.85 4.12 -7.78
C ASP A 15 20.17 3.23 -6.71
N LYS A 16 18.83 3.06 -6.65
CA LYS A 16 18.21 2.02 -5.76
C LYS A 16 17.72 0.76 -6.46
N THR A 17 17.72 0.75 -7.78
CA THR A 17 17.11 -0.29 -8.62
C THR A 17 18.07 -1.42 -8.99
N THR A 18 19.39 -1.20 -8.96
CA THR A 18 20.38 -2.14 -9.52
C THR A 18 20.50 -3.46 -8.75
N VAL A 19 20.38 -3.45 -7.42
CA VAL A 19 20.48 -4.66 -6.58
C VAL A 19 19.16 -5.44 -6.55
N SER A 20 18.03 -4.73 -6.44
CA SER A 20 16.69 -5.33 -6.43
C SER A 20 16.35 -5.96 -7.77
N ASP A 21 16.66 -5.30 -8.88
CA ASP A 21 16.38 -5.80 -10.24
C ASP A 21 17.23 -7.04 -10.58
N LYS A 22 18.44 -7.14 -10.03
CA LYS A 22 19.32 -8.32 -10.19
C LYS A 22 18.83 -9.53 -9.40
N VAL A 23 18.24 -9.32 -8.22
CA VAL A 23 17.65 -10.39 -7.40
C VAL A 23 16.28 -10.80 -7.93
N ALA A 24 15.44 -9.82 -8.32
CA ALA A 24 14.16 -10.05 -8.96
C ALA A 24 14.31 -10.81 -10.29
N GLY A 25 15.29 -10.44 -11.12
CA GLY A 25 15.62 -11.17 -12.35
C GLY A 25 16.06 -12.62 -12.10
N LYS A 26 16.81 -12.88 -11.02
CA LYS A 26 17.19 -14.24 -10.61
C LYS A 26 16.01 -15.06 -10.09
N ILE A 27 15.14 -14.47 -9.27
CA ILE A 27 13.95 -15.15 -8.72
C ILE A 27 12.95 -15.43 -9.84
N ALA A 28 12.70 -14.45 -10.72
CA ALA A 28 11.87 -14.64 -11.89
C ALA A 28 12.43 -15.73 -12.82
N GLY A 29 13.76 -15.75 -13.04
CA GLY A 29 14.41 -16.79 -13.83
C GLY A 29 14.30 -18.19 -13.22
N VAL A 30 14.39 -18.33 -11.90
CA VAL A 30 14.18 -19.62 -11.20
C VAL A 30 12.71 -20.04 -11.24
N GLY A 31 11.78 -19.10 -11.04
CA GLY A 31 10.34 -19.35 -11.13
C GLY A 31 9.92 -19.80 -12.52
N ILE A 32 10.43 -19.15 -13.57
CA ILE A 32 10.16 -19.52 -14.96
C ILE A 32 10.73 -20.91 -15.27
N LYS A 33 11.95 -21.24 -14.80
CA LYS A 33 12.52 -22.59 -14.98
C LYS A 33 11.73 -23.66 -14.24
N ALA A 34 11.28 -23.37 -13.02
CA ALA A 34 10.43 -24.28 -12.26
C ALA A 34 9.08 -24.50 -12.96
N GLN A 35 8.49 -23.44 -13.51
CA GLN A 35 7.25 -23.53 -14.28
C GLN A 35 7.45 -24.32 -15.59
N GLN A 36 8.56 -24.14 -16.29
CA GLN A 36 8.90 -24.91 -17.49
C GLN A 36 9.11 -26.40 -17.17
N LEU A 37 9.86 -26.72 -16.12
CA LEU A 37 10.05 -28.09 -15.67
C LEU A 37 8.74 -28.75 -15.23
N PHE A 38 7.88 -27.99 -14.55
CA PHE A 38 6.56 -28.47 -14.16
C PHE A 38 5.68 -28.73 -15.38
N ALA A 39 5.68 -27.82 -16.35
CA ALA A 39 4.94 -27.97 -17.60
C ALA A 39 5.43 -29.18 -18.40
N GLU A 40 6.74 -29.39 -18.52
CA GLU A 40 7.32 -30.56 -19.19
C GLU A 40 6.99 -31.86 -18.46
N LYS A 41 7.07 -31.87 -17.13
CA LYS A 41 6.74 -33.04 -16.30
C LYS A 41 5.26 -33.39 -16.42
N MET A 42 4.38 -32.39 -16.35
CA MET A 42 2.95 -32.57 -16.56
C MET A 42 2.68 -33.08 -17.97
N ASN A 43 3.23 -32.44 -19.01
CA ASN A 43 3.06 -32.87 -20.39
C ASN A 43 3.49 -34.34 -20.60
N ARG A 44 4.63 -34.76 -20.03
CA ARG A 44 5.10 -36.15 -20.10
C ARG A 44 4.15 -37.13 -19.39
N ILE A 45 3.56 -36.72 -18.26
CA ILE A 45 2.57 -37.54 -17.54
C ILE A 45 1.28 -37.64 -18.35
N PHE A 46 0.78 -36.54 -18.90
CA PHE A 46 -0.44 -36.52 -19.71
C PHE A 46 -0.28 -37.32 -21.01
N MET A 47 0.87 -37.24 -21.68
CA MET A 47 1.12 -37.96 -22.94
C MET A 47 1.28 -39.47 -22.77
N ASN A 48 1.83 -39.93 -21.64
CA ASN A 48 2.07 -41.36 -21.39
C ASN A 48 0.97 -42.05 -20.58
N THR A 49 -0.13 -41.36 -20.25
CA THR A 49 -1.20 -41.90 -19.40
C THR A 49 -2.42 -42.30 -20.21
N ASP A 50 -2.86 -43.55 -20.04
CA ASP A 50 -4.07 -44.11 -20.62
C ASP A 50 -5.32 -43.28 -20.23
N PHE A 51 -6.25 -43.07 -21.17
CA PHE A 51 -7.49 -42.29 -20.97
C PHE A 51 -8.28 -42.72 -19.73
N LYS A 52 -8.25 -44.01 -19.37
CA LYS A 52 -8.92 -44.52 -18.16
C LYS A 52 -8.27 -43.98 -16.88
N ARG A 53 -6.93 -43.91 -16.85
CA ARG A 53 -6.17 -43.37 -15.72
C ARG A 53 -6.29 -41.86 -15.64
N LEU A 54 -6.36 -41.17 -16.78
CA LEU A 54 -6.59 -39.73 -16.82
C LEU A 54 -7.97 -39.35 -16.28
N LYS A 55 -9.02 -40.09 -16.66
CA LYS A 55 -10.37 -39.92 -16.11
C LYS A 55 -10.42 -40.16 -14.60
N LEU A 56 -9.72 -41.19 -14.12
CA LEU A 56 -9.61 -41.48 -12.69
C LEU A 56 -8.91 -40.35 -11.92
N LEU A 57 -7.78 -39.84 -12.45
CA LEU A 57 -7.07 -38.70 -11.87
C LEU A 57 -7.93 -37.44 -11.84
N LEU A 58 -8.71 -37.17 -12.89
CA LEU A 58 -9.60 -36.03 -12.94
C LEU A 58 -10.72 -36.13 -11.90
N ILE A 59 -11.32 -37.32 -11.74
CA ILE A 59 -12.35 -37.56 -10.72
C ILE A 59 -11.75 -37.37 -9.33
N PHE A 60 -10.58 -37.95 -9.07
CA PHE A 60 -9.90 -37.80 -7.78
C PHE A 60 -9.55 -36.34 -7.48
N PHE A 61 -9.06 -35.60 -8.49
CA PHE A 61 -8.78 -34.17 -8.37
C PHE A 61 -10.05 -33.36 -8.08
N CYS A 62 -11.16 -33.65 -8.77
CA CYS A 62 -12.44 -32.98 -8.56
C CYS A 62 -13.00 -33.25 -7.15
N VAL A 63 -12.94 -34.51 -6.69
CA VAL A 63 -13.41 -34.88 -5.35
C VAL A 63 -12.52 -34.28 -4.26
N SER A 64 -11.20 -34.28 -4.44
CA SER A 64 -10.27 -33.68 -3.45
C SER A 64 -10.38 -32.17 -3.41
N ALA A 65 -10.35 -31.48 -4.55
CA ALA A 65 -10.47 -30.03 -4.62
C ALA A 65 -11.87 -29.55 -4.20
N GLY A 66 -12.92 -30.22 -4.71
CA GLY A 66 -14.31 -29.93 -4.36
C GLY A 66 -14.62 -30.25 -2.90
N GLY A 67 -14.17 -31.41 -2.41
CA GLY A 67 -14.30 -31.81 -1.01
C GLY A 67 -13.57 -30.87 -0.07
N TYR A 68 -12.35 -30.44 -0.43
CA TYR A 68 -11.60 -29.45 0.35
C TYR A 68 -12.29 -28.08 0.36
N SER A 69 -12.85 -27.65 -0.77
CA SER A 69 -13.58 -26.37 -0.87
C SER A 69 -14.84 -26.38 0.00
N ILE A 70 -15.64 -27.45 -0.08
CA ILE A 70 -16.83 -27.62 0.75
C ILE A 70 -16.44 -27.75 2.22
N TYR A 71 -15.39 -28.50 2.53
CA TYR A 71 -14.85 -28.62 3.89
C TYR A 71 -14.46 -27.26 4.47
N LEU A 72 -13.76 -26.41 3.71
CA LEU A 72 -13.42 -25.06 4.14
C LEU A 72 -14.65 -24.18 4.38
N ILE A 73 -15.69 -24.28 3.55
CA ILE A 73 -16.94 -23.52 3.71
C ILE A 73 -17.70 -23.99 4.95
N VAL A 74 -17.86 -25.30 5.14
CA VAL A 74 -18.53 -25.84 6.33
C VAL A 74 -17.74 -25.49 7.58
N ASN A 75 -16.42 -25.65 7.54
CA ASN A 75 -15.57 -25.35 8.67
C ASN A 75 -15.54 -23.83 8.98
N SER A 76 -15.66 -22.95 8.00
CA SER A 76 -15.72 -21.50 8.23
C SER A 76 -17.09 -21.03 8.75
N VAL A 77 -18.18 -21.67 8.32
CA VAL A 77 -19.55 -21.31 8.72
C VAL A 77 -19.95 -21.90 10.07
N PHE A 78 -19.52 -23.13 10.38
CA PHE A 78 -19.92 -23.84 11.60
C PHE A 78 -18.91 -23.77 12.75
N SER A 79 -17.67 -23.26 12.53
CA SER A 79 -16.73 -23.07 13.64
C SER A 79 -17.16 -21.89 14.52
N PRO A 80 -17.55 -22.10 15.80
CA PRO A 80 -18.13 -21.06 16.64
C PRO A 80 -17.15 -19.97 17.12
N GLU A 81 -15.86 -20.06 16.80
CA GLU A 81 -14.89 -19.03 17.18
C GLU A 81 -13.81 -18.83 16.12
N ARG A 82 -13.87 -17.68 15.45
CA ARG A 82 -12.79 -16.68 15.35
C ARG A 82 -11.32 -17.16 15.15
N LYS A 83 -11.04 -18.33 14.59
CA LYS A 83 -9.66 -18.88 14.53
C LYS A 83 -9.24 -19.57 13.24
N GLN A 84 -9.89 -19.30 12.12
CA GLN A 84 -9.32 -19.64 10.81
C GLN A 84 -9.27 -18.42 9.92
N LYS A 85 -8.18 -17.66 10.09
CA LYS A 85 -7.70 -16.67 9.13
C LYS A 85 -7.22 -17.38 7.85
N ALA A 86 -8.12 -18.00 7.09
CA ALA A 86 -7.78 -18.63 5.81
C ALA A 86 -7.50 -17.59 4.70
N LEU A 87 -7.83 -16.33 4.97
CA LEU A 87 -7.31 -15.14 4.31
C LEU A 87 -6.91 -14.17 5.43
N GLU A 88 -5.85 -14.49 6.17
CA GLU A 88 -5.03 -13.39 6.68
C GLU A 88 -4.43 -12.77 5.43
N ILE A 89 -5.12 -11.76 4.87
CA ILE A 89 -4.43 -10.66 4.19
C ILE A 89 -3.33 -10.33 5.19
N GLN A 90 -2.11 -10.77 4.92
CA GLN A 90 -0.97 -10.35 5.72
C GLN A 90 -1.00 -8.84 5.54
N GLN A 91 -1.55 -8.14 6.54
CA GLN A 91 -1.29 -6.74 6.72
C GLN A 91 0.22 -6.71 6.77
N MET A 92 0.79 -6.19 5.68
CA MET A 92 2.21 -5.94 5.55
C MET A 92 2.65 -5.38 6.89
N ASP A 93 3.62 -6.02 7.54
CA ASP A 93 4.16 -5.53 8.80
C ASP A 93 4.87 -4.22 8.46
N ILE A 94 4.08 -3.14 8.44
CA ILE A 94 4.56 -1.79 8.28
C ILE A 94 5.38 -1.59 9.55
N PRO A 95 6.71 -1.40 9.42
CA PRO A 95 7.55 -1.23 10.60
C PRO A 95 6.92 -0.15 11.48
N LYS A 96 6.88 -0.38 12.80
CA LYS A 96 6.32 0.54 13.82
C LYS A 96 6.87 1.98 13.78
N HIS A 97 7.76 2.28 12.83
CA HIS A 97 8.32 3.58 12.53
C HIS A 97 8.30 3.96 11.03
N PHE A 98 7.36 3.46 10.22
CA PHE A 98 7.09 4.09 8.91
C PHE A 98 6.44 5.48 9.07
N ASN A 99 5.76 5.66 10.20
CA ASN A 99 5.13 6.89 10.67
C ASN A 99 6.07 8.04 11.08
N LYS A 100 7.37 7.93 10.77
CA LYS A 100 8.32 9.05 10.89
C LYS A 100 8.77 9.58 9.54
N THR A 101 8.04 9.26 8.47
CA THR A 101 7.99 10.08 7.27
C THR A 101 6.54 10.57 7.19
N GLY A 102 6.30 11.81 7.59
CA GLY A 102 4.96 12.34 7.87
C GLY A 102 4.04 12.40 6.65
N ASP A 103 3.41 11.28 6.31
CA ASP A 103 2.55 11.19 5.12
C ASP A 103 1.36 10.21 5.23
N GLU A 104 1.02 9.70 6.42
CA GLU A 104 -0.18 8.83 6.62
C GLU A 104 -1.33 9.50 7.41
N THR A 105 -1.22 10.78 7.72
CA THR A 105 -2.37 11.64 8.08
C THR A 105 -2.83 12.53 6.94
N ILE A 106 -2.59 12.14 5.68
CA ILE A 106 -3.44 12.65 4.60
C ILE A 106 -4.74 11.86 4.70
N MET A 107 -5.62 12.36 5.58
CA MET A 107 -7.04 12.07 5.48
C MET A 107 -7.47 12.31 4.03
N PRO A 108 -8.27 11.42 3.40
CA PRO A 108 -8.72 11.59 2.01
C PRO A 108 -9.49 12.89 1.76
N GLU A 109 -9.84 13.59 2.84
CA GLU A 109 -10.37 14.94 2.89
C GLU A 109 -9.66 15.65 4.03
N ALA A 110 -8.54 16.34 3.74
CA ALA A 110 -7.99 17.34 4.65
C ALA A 110 -8.90 18.59 4.68
N THR A 111 -10.21 18.40 4.77
CA THR A 111 -11.19 19.49 4.81
C THR A 111 -11.05 20.14 6.17
N VAL A 112 -10.54 21.37 6.19
CA VAL A 112 -10.43 22.13 7.42
C VAL A 112 -11.84 22.57 7.78
N ASP A 113 -12.38 22.01 8.87
CA ASP A 113 -13.69 22.43 9.37
C ASP A 113 -13.67 23.89 9.83
N GLU A 114 -14.81 24.59 9.72
CA GLU A 114 -14.92 26.00 10.08
C GLU A 114 -14.53 26.25 11.55
N GLN A 115 -14.85 25.33 12.46
CA GLN A 115 -14.46 25.43 13.87
C GLN A 115 -12.94 25.36 14.04
N THR A 116 -12.26 24.53 13.24
CA THR A 116 -10.80 24.40 13.26
C THR A 116 -10.15 25.66 12.70
N TYR A 117 -10.70 26.24 11.64
CA TYR A 117 -10.24 27.52 11.09
C TYR A 117 -10.32 28.66 12.10
N LEU A 118 -11.43 28.77 12.85
CA LEU A 118 -11.59 29.78 13.90
C LEU A 118 -10.55 29.62 15.01
N GLN A 119 -10.28 28.38 15.45
CA GLN A 119 -9.24 28.10 16.44
C GLN A 119 -7.84 28.50 15.96
N ILE A 120 -7.53 28.23 14.69
CA ILE A 120 -6.26 28.64 14.07
C ILE A 120 -6.16 30.17 14.01
N GLN A 121 -7.25 30.86 13.65
CA GLN A 121 -7.28 32.32 13.59
C GLN A 121 -7.11 32.96 14.98
N ASP A 122 -7.72 32.39 16.02
CA ASP A 122 -7.58 32.88 17.38
C ASP A 122 -6.18 32.59 17.94
N PHE A 123 -5.60 31.44 17.60
CA PHE A 123 -4.20 31.15 17.90
C PHE A 123 -3.25 32.16 17.22
N ARG A 124 -3.49 32.52 15.96
CA ARG A 124 -2.71 33.55 15.26
C ARG A 124 -2.80 34.90 15.95
N LYS A 125 -4.01 35.36 16.32
CA LYS A 125 -4.20 36.60 17.08
C LYS A 125 -3.46 36.56 18.42
N TYR A 126 -3.49 35.41 19.10
CA TYR A 126 -2.75 35.22 20.35
C TYR A 126 -1.24 35.38 20.14
N MET A 127 -0.67 34.73 19.12
CA MET A 127 0.75 34.85 18.77
C MET A 127 1.13 36.29 18.39
N ASP A 128 0.29 37.00 17.64
CA ASP A 128 0.52 38.40 17.28
C ASP A 128 0.45 39.31 18.51
N SER A 129 -0.45 39.03 19.46
CA SER A 129 -0.54 39.76 20.73
C SER A 129 0.67 39.52 21.63
N LEU A 130 1.20 38.29 21.66
CA LEU A 130 2.42 37.94 22.38
C LEU A 130 3.64 38.64 21.77
N LYS A 131 3.72 38.72 20.44
CA LYS A 131 4.82 39.42 19.75
C LYS A 131 4.91 40.89 20.16
N LEU A 132 3.77 41.55 20.34
CA LEU A 132 3.68 42.97 20.73
C LEU A 132 3.89 43.21 22.23
N ASN A 133 3.30 42.38 23.09
CA ASN A 133 3.25 42.65 24.53
C ASN A 133 4.27 41.85 25.35
N ARG A 134 4.71 40.68 24.85
CA ARG A 134 5.54 39.71 25.59
C ARG A 134 6.48 38.94 24.65
N THR A 135 7.40 39.66 24.03
CA THR A 135 8.34 39.10 23.04
C THR A 135 9.17 37.92 23.59
N ASN A 136 9.52 37.93 24.88
CA ASN A 136 10.27 36.83 25.51
C ASN A 136 9.49 35.50 25.52
N GLU A 137 8.17 35.55 25.73
CA GLU A 137 7.31 34.36 25.68
C GLU A 137 7.11 33.90 24.23
N TYR A 138 6.96 34.84 23.30
CA TYR A 138 6.89 34.57 21.86
C TYR A 138 8.13 33.82 21.35
N ASP A 139 9.32 34.33 21.67
CA ASP A 139 10.59 33.72 21.24
C ASP A 139 10.80 32.34 21.87
N SER A 140 10.39 32.16 23.13
CA SER A 140 10.44 30.85 23.81
C SER A 140 9.58 29.80 23.11
N ILE A 141 8.38 30.18 22.66
CA ILE A 141 7.47 29.28 21.93
C ILE A 141 8.05 28.92 20.57
N LEU A 142 8.59 29.88 19.82
CA LEU A 142 9.20 29.63 18.52
C LEU A 142 10.48 28.79 18.61
N GLN A 143 11.26 28.96 19.68
CA GLN A 143 12.45 28.15 19.92
C GLN A 143 12.09 26.69 20.25
N ALA A 144 11.01 26.46 21.00
CA ALA A 144 10.52 25.12 21.31
C ALA A 144 9.88 24.42 20.09
N ARG A 145 9.30 25.19 19.17
CA ARG A 145 8.58 24.69 17.98
C ARG A 145 8.97 25.51 16.74
N PRO A 146 10.14 25.27 16.14
CA PRO A 146 10.50 25.92 14.88
C PRO A 146 9.52 25.52 13.76
N GLY A 147 9.05 26.50 12.98
CA GLY A 147 8.10 26.27 11.88
C GLY A 147 6.61 26.31 12.27
N LEU A 148 6.28 26.63 13.53
CA LEU A 148 4.90 26.72 14.01
C LEU A 148 4.06 27.74 13.21
N MET A 149 4.61 28.94 12.99
CA MET A 149 3.89 30.01 12.28
C MET A 149 3.65 29.67 10.80
N ASP A 150 4.58 28.94 10.20
CA ASP A 150 4.48 28.47 8.81
C ASP A 150 3.38 27.40 8.66
N SER A 151 3.31 26.47 9.62
CA SER A 151 2.23 25.48 9.69
C SER A 151 0.85 26.13 9.87
N VAL A 152 0.75 27.17 10.70
CA VAL A 152 -0.48 27.95 10.89
C VAL A 152 -0.91 28.62 9.58
N GLN A 153 0.02 29.25 8.86
CA GLN A 153 -0.27 29.88 7.56
C GLN A 153 -0.69 28.86 6.50
N MET A 154 -0.06 27.69 6.46
CA MET A 154 -0.42 26.61 5.55
C MET A 154 -1.86 26.14 5.78
N LEU A 155 -2.29 25.97 7.04
CA LEU A 155 -3.65 25.56 7.36
C LEU A 155 -4.71 26.61 6.98
N GLU A 156 -4.41 27.90 7.17
CA GLU A 156 -5.29 28.99 6.71
C GLU A 156 -5.45 28.97 5.18
N GLN A 157 -4.35 28.76 4.44
CA GLN A 157 -4.39 28.68 2.97
C GLN A 157 -5.19 27.47 2.47
N ILE A 158 -5.07 26.32 3.15
CA ILE A 158 -5.83 25.12 2.81
C ILE A 158 -7.34 25.39 2.97
N TYR A 159 -7.77 26.02 4.07
CA TYR A 159 -9.18 26.39 4.28
C TYR A 159 -9.71 27.36 3.22
N LEU A 160 -8.94 28.40 2.90
CA LEU A 160 -9.32 29.37 1.87
C LEU A 160 -9.43 28.73 0.48
N SER A 161 -8.50 27.83 0.15
CA SER A 161 -8.54 27.09 -1.12
C SER A 161 -9.73 26.13 -1.22
N GLN A 162 -10.28 25.66 -0.09
CA GLN A 162 -11.45 24.79 -0.07
C GLN A 162 -12.75 25.57 -0.27
N ASN A 163 -12.87 26.77 0.33
CA ASN A 163 -14.05 27.62 0.21
C ASN A 163 -14.12 28.46 -1.09
N GLN A 164 -13.06 28.49 -1.90
CA GLN A 164 -13.04 29.16 -3.21
C GLN A 164 -13.47 28.27 -4.38
N LYS A 165 -13.88 27.02 -4.11
CA LYS A 165 -14.48 26.11 -5.11
C LYS A 165 -15.99 26.29 -5.17
#